data_AF-A9DT14-F1
#
_entry.id   AF-A9DT14-F1
#
_cell.length_a   1.000
_cell.length_b   1.000
_cell.length_c   1.000
_cell.angle_alpha   90.00
_cell.angle_beta   90.00
_cell.angle_gamma   90.00
#
_symmetry.space_group_name_H-M   'P 1'
#
loop_
_entity.id
_entity.type
_entity.pdbx_description
1 polymer ?
#
loop_
_entity_poly.entity_id
_entity_poly.type
_entity_poly.pdbx_seq_one_letter_code
_entity_poly.pdbx_strand_id
1 'polypeptide(L)'
;MTLFCLGVLKGQNLQDLKGEKSIFILYDATDNDVKKNLSSLANGKIKADTYYYTFLNQNKKDDCESEQFNFWITYKSYESFNDLAKNKKTSKFNVSKDFLEINKSKIINRAFMDSIGFKKTFNLLKDIEYIYLIDKQEVKNNVYTVKKVNLSFSREE
;
A
#
# COMPACT_ATOMS: atom_id res chain seq x y z
N MET A 1 -10.27 -26.59 -5.90
CA MET A 1 -10.12 -25.13 -5.75
C MET A 1 -8.69 -24.87 -5.30
N THR A 2 -7.79 -24.60 -6.24
CA THR A 2 -6.35 -24.54 -5.97
C THR A 2 -6.02 -23.20 -5.31
N LEU A 3 -5.65 -23.26 -4.03
CA LEU A 3 -5.19 -22.14 -3.24
C LEU A 3 -3.83 -21.69 -3.79
N PHE A 4 -3.82 -20.76 -4.74
CA PHE A 4 -2.58 -20.24 -5.29
C PHE A 4 -2.08 -19.13 -4.38
N CYS A 5 -1.06 -19.43 -3.57
CA CYS A 5 -0.19 -18.42 -3.02
C CYS A 5 0.31 -17.58 -4.22
N LEU A 6 0.11 -16.27 -4.17
CA LEU A 6 1.12 -15.34 -4.66
C LEU A 6 2.37 -15.62 -3.82
N GLY A 7 3.02 -16.75 -4.13
CA GLY A 7 4.19 -17.25 -3.44
C GLY A 7 5.20 -16.13 -3.48
N VAL A 8 5.74 -15.84 -2.30
CA VAL A 8 6.85 -14.93 -2.02
C VAL A 8 7.42 -14.36 -3.31
N LEU A 9 7.21 -13.06 -3.55
CA LEU A 9 7.80 -12.30 -4.65
C LEU A 9 9.35 -12.37 -4.55
N LYS A 10 9.91 -13.55 -4.79
CA LYS A 10 11.32 -13.88 -4.69
C LYS A 10 11.98 -13.30 -5.94
N GLY A 11 12.95 -12.42 -5.72
CA GLY A 11 13.69 -11.74 -6.78
C GLY A 11 13.34 -10.27 -6.99
N GLN A 12 12.56 -9.63 -6.10
CA GLN A 12 12.43 -8.18 -6.12
C GLN A 12 13.69 -7.51 -5.60
N ASN A 13 14.27 -6.63 -6.42
CA ASN A 13 15.40 -5.80 -6.03
C ASN A 13 14.95 -4.33 -5.97
N LEU A 14 15.37 -3.62 -4.92
CA LEU A 14 15.13 -2.19 -4.78
C LEU A 14 15.64 -1.38 -6.00
N GLN A 15 16.68 -1.86 -6.69
CA GLN A 15 17.20 -1.19 -7.89
C GLN A 15 16.22 -1.21 -9.06
N ASP A 16 15.40 -2.27 -9.19
CA ASP A 16 14.42 -2.41 -10.29
C ASP A 16 13.25 -1.42 -10.14
N LEU A 17 13.11 -0.83 -8.95
CA LEU A 17 12.04 0.12 -8.61
C LEU A 17 12.50 1.58 -8.69
N LYS A 18 13.81 1.84 -8.85
CA LYS A 18 14.34 3.21 -8.91
C LYS A 18 13.99 3.88 -10.24
N GLY A 19 13.45 5.09 -10.15
CA GLY A 19 13.07 5.88 -11.34
C GLY A 19 11.75 5.46 -11.97
N GLU A 20 11.06 4.47 -11.42
CA GLU A 20 9.70 4.15 -11.82
C GLU A 20 8.76 5.32 -11.47
N LYS A 21 7.79 5.59 -12.34
CA LYS A 21 6.76 6.61 -12.06
C LYS A 21 5.65 6.08 -11.16
N SER A 22 5.47 4.77 -11.17
CA SER A 22 4.40 4.12 -10.42
C SER A 22 4.86 2.82 -9.78
N ILE A 23 4.27 2.53 -8.62
CA ILE A 23 4.48 1.29 -7.90
C ILE A 23 3.13 0.75 -7.43
N PHE A 24 3.05 -0.57 -7.31
CA PHE A 24 1.90 -1.24 -6.74
C PHE A 24 2.29 -1.78 -5.36
N ILE A 25 1.41 -1.61 -4.39
CA ILE A 25 1.53 -2.19 -3.06
C ILE A 25 0.48 -3.29 -2.97
N LEU A 26 0.91 -4.50 -2.67
CA LEU A 26 0.03 -5.63 -2.40
C LEU A 26 -0.23 -5.69 -0.90
N TYR A 27 -1.49 -5.49 -0.52
CA TYR A 27 -1.96 -5.67 0.86
C TYR A 27 -2.53 -7.07 1.05
N ASP A 28 -2.06 -7.75 2.09
CA ASP A 28 -2.62 -8.99 2.59
C ASP A 28 -3.11 -8.80 4.03
N ALA A 29 -4.37 -9.16 4.31
CA ALA A 29 -4.94 -9.02 5.64
C ALA A 29 -4.36 -10.01 6.66
N THR A 30 -3.59 -11.01 6.20
CA THR A 30 -2.83 -11.90 7.09
C THR A 30 -1.57 -11.26 7.65
N ASP A 31 -1.14 -10.11 7.13
CA ASP A 31 0.02 -9.37 7.64
C ASP A 31 -0.38 -8.58 8.89
N ASN A 32 -0.06 -9.09 10.08
CA ASN A 32 -0.46 -8.51 11.37
C ASN A 32 0.08 -7.08 11.61
N ASP A 33 1.18 -6.71 10.93
CA ASP A 33 1.82 -5.40 11.03
C ASP A 33 1.22 -4.37 10.05
N VAL A 34 0.10 -4.72 9.40
CA VAL A 34 -0.66 -3.82 8.52
C VAL A 34 -2.12 -3.77 8.93
N LYS A 35 -2.56 -2.62 9.46
CA LYS A 35 -3.96 -2.40 9.88
C LYS A 35 -4.75 -1.67 8.80
N LYS A 36 -5.91 -2.20 8.42
CA LYS A 36 -6.86 -1.53 7.51
C LYS A 36 -7.98 -0.89 8.32
N ASN A 37 -8.18 0.42 8.14
CA ASN A 37 -9.30 1.17 8.69
C ASN A 37 -10.20 1.70 7.57
N LEU A 38 -11.50 1.49 7.73
CA LEU A 38 -12.53 2.06 6.87
C LEU A 38 -13.11 3.29 7.54
N SER A 39 -13.21 4.39 6.81
CA SER A 39 -13.81 5.62 7.31
C SER A 39 -14.68 6.29 6.25
N SER A 40 -15.54 7.20 6.70
CA SER A 40 -16.34 8.00 5.81
C SER A 40 -16.42 9.45 6.27
N LEU A 41 -16.46 10.36 5.29
CA LEU A 41 -16.58 11.80 5.48
C LEU A 41 -17.80 12.30 4.71
N ALA A 42 -18.25 13.52 5.01
CA ALA A 42 -19.35 14.17 4.29
C ALA A 42 -20.66 13.35 4.34
N ASN A 43 -21.05 12.87 5.52
CA ASN A 43 -22.23 12.01 5.72
C ASN A 43 -22.20 10.75 4.83
N GLY A 44 -21.05 10.10 4.71
CA GLY A 44 -20.90 8.85 3.95
C GLY A 44 -20.60 9.01 2.46
N LYS A 45 -20.57 10.24 1.92
CA LYS A 45 -20.33 10.49 0.49
C LYS A 45 -18.89 10.26 0.05
N ILE A 46 -17.93 10.51 0.94
CA ILE A 46 -16.53 10.21 0.69
C ILE A 46 -16.16 8.99 1.53
N LYS A 47 -15.87 7.88 0.85
CA LYS A 47 -15.38 6.65 1.49
C LYS A 47 -13.86 6.65 1.46
N ALA A 48 -13.23 6.22 2.54
CA ALA A 48 -11.79 6.11 2.60
C ALA A 48 -11.34 4.79 3.22
N ASP A 49 -10.32 4.19 2.61
CA ASP A 49 -9.67 2.98 3.08
C ASP A 49 -8.22 3.35 3.40
N THR A 50 -7.84 3.27 4.67
CA THR A 50 -6.48 3.60 5.13
C THR A 50 -5.77 2.33 5.59
N TYR A 51 -4.53 2.14 5.15
CA TYR A 51 -3.71 0.97 5.46
C TYR A 51 -2.46 1.48 6.18
N TYR A 52 -2.33 1.15 7.46
CA TYR A 52 -1.25 1.58 8.34
C TYR A 52 -0.16 0.52 8.38
N TYR A 53 1.08 0.90 8.04
CA TYR A 53 2.25 0.05 8.07
C TYR A 53 3.15 0.49 9.22
N THR A 54 3.37 -0.40 10.19
CA THR A 54 4.20 -0.14 11.38
C THR A 54 5.53 -0.86 11.30
N PHE A 55 6.64 -0.17 11.50
CA PHE A 55 7.99 -0.74 11.55
C PHE A 55 8.56 -0.57 12.96
N LEU A 56 9.06 -1.66 13.53
CA LEU A 56 9.72 -1.63 14.84
C LEU A 56 11.22 -1.41 14.65
N ASN A 57 11.77 -0.40 15.33
CA ASN A 57 13.23 -0.21 15.38
C ASN A 57 13.86 -1.18 16.38
N GLN A 58 14.47 -2.26 15.88
CA GLN A 58 15.10 -3.29 16.72
C GLN A 58 16.53 -2.91 17.19
N ASN A 59 17.05 -1.73 16.84
CA ASN A 59 18.44 -1.35 17.11
C ASN A 59 18.69 -0.71 18.50
N LYS A 60 17.70 -0.61 19.38
CA LYS A 60 17.93 -0.19 20.78
C LYS A 60 18.05 -1.44 21.66
N LYS A 61 19.28 -1.76 22.06
CA LYS A 61 19.58 -2.90 22.93
C LYS A 61 19.25 -2.65 24.41
N ASP A 62 19.07 -1.40 24.84
CA ASP A 62 19.13 -1.08 26.28
C ASP A 62 18.06 -0.11 26.82
N ASP A 63 17.03 0.29 26.07
CA ASP A 63 15.96 1.16 26.60
C ASP A 63 14.56 0.67 26.21
N CYS A 64 13.65 0.67 27.17
CA CYS A 64 12.29 0.12 27.17
C CYS A 64 11.31 0.73 26.15
N GLU A 65 11.77 1.49 25.15
CA GLU A 65 10.93 2.11 24.13
C GLU A 65 11.54 1.88 22.74
N SER A 66 11.03 0.86 22.05
CA SER A 66 11.28 0.68 20.62
C SER A 66 10.64 1.85 19.86
N GLU A 67 11.45 2.66 19.17
CA GLU A 67 10.96 3.71 18.27
C GLU A 67 10.11 3.05 17.17
N GLN A 68 8.86 3.49 17.04
CA GLN A 68 7.94 2.99 16.03
C GLN A 68 7.88 3.96 14.86
N PHE A 69 8.13 3.46 13.66
CA PHE A 69 7.97 4.24 12.44
C PHE A 69 6.71 3.82 11.71
N ASN A 70 5.83 4.78 11.47
CA ASN A 70 4.54 4.53 10.84
C ASN A 70 4.42 5.33 9.53
N PHE A 71 3.98 4.65 8.49
CA PHE A 71 3.37 5.33 7.34
C PHE A 71 2.00 4.72 7.07
N TRP A 72 1.14 5.47 6.41
CA TRP A 72 -0.12 4.94 5.93
C TRP A 72 -0.36 5.37 4.49
N ILE A 73 -1.08 4.52 3.78
CA ILE A 73 -1.59 4.80 2.44
C ILE A 73 -3.10 4.86 2.50
N THR A 74 -3.69 5.87 1.87
CA THR A 74 -5.13 6.09 1.90
C THR A 74 -5.69 6.15 0.49
N TYR A 75 -6.67 5.29 0.20
CA TYR A 75 -7.60 5.50 -0.90
C TYR A 75 -8.75 6.38 -0.40
N LYS A 76 -9.15 7.37 -1.18
CA LYS A 76 -10.41 8.10 -1.00
C LYS A 76 -11.24 7.97 -2.27
N SER A 77 -12.56 7.86 -2.18
CA SER A 77 -13.42 7.82 -3.38
C SER A 77 -13.41 9.15 -4.15
N TYR A 78 -13.11 10.24 -3.45
CA TYR A 78 -12.87 11.59 -3.95
C TYR A 78 -11.72 12.21 -3.15
N GLU A 79 -10.75 12.85 -3.80
CA GLU A 79 -9.60 13.45 -3.11
C GLU A 79 -9.99 14.64 -2.24
N SER A 80 -11.01 15.39 -2.66
CA SER A 80 -11.49 16.60 -2.01
C SER A 80 -13.00 16.79 -2.13
N PHE A 81 -13.56 17.71 -1.33
CA PHE A 81 -14.95 18.14 -1.48
C PHE A 81 -15.23 18.80 -2.83
N ASN A 82 -14.24 19.49 -3.42
CA ASN A 82 -14.35 20.07 -4.75
C ASN A 82 -14.46 18.98 -5.83
N ASP A 83 -13.68 17.90 -5.70
CA ASP A 83 -13.76 16.76 -6.60
C ASP A 83 -15.09 16.02 -6.45
N LEU A 84 -15.62 15.90 -5.23
CA LEU A 84 -16.97 15.41 -5.00
C LEU A 84 -18.02 16.27 -5.71
N ALA A 85 -17.96 17.60 -5.56
CA ALA A 85 -18.88 18.53 -6.20
C ALA A 85 -18.82 18.46 -7.73
N LYS A 86 -17.64 18.18 -8.30
CA LYS A 86 -17.41 17.98 -9.74
C LYS A 86 -17.61 16.53 -10.19
N ASN A 87 -17.99 15.62 -9.29
CA ASN A 87 -18.05 14.18 -9.51
C ASN A 87 -16.76 13.57 -10.13
N LYS A 88 -15.59 14.14 -9.79
CA LYS A 88 -14.28 13.66 -10.24
C LYS A 88 -13.77 12.61 -9.27
N LYS A 89 -14.00 11.33 -9.57
CA LYS A 89 -13.58 10.21 -8.72
C LYS A 89 -12.08 9.98 -8.76
N THR A 90 -11.52 9.53 -7.64
CA THR A 90 -10.15 9.02 -7.60
C THR A 90 -10.03 7.76 -8.45
N SER A 91 -8.89 7.58 -9.12
CA SER A 91 -8.62 6.45 -9.99
C SER A 91 -8.77 5.12 -9.26
N LYS A 92 -9.67 4.27 -9.78
CA LYS A 92 -9.90 2.89 -9.36
C LYS A 92 -10.20 2.08 -10.61
N PHE A 93 -9.50 0.97 -10.80
CA PHE A 93 -9.68 0.12 -11.98
C PHE A 93 -9.48 -1.35 -11.62
N ASN A 94 -9.88 -2.22 -12.54
CA ASN A 94 -9.79 -3.67 -12.37
C ASN A 94 -8.71 -4.22 -13.29
N VAL A 95 -7.95 -5.19 -12.81
CA VAL A 95 -6.92 -5.88 -13.59
C VAL A 95 -7.08 -7.40 -13.48
N SER A 96 -6.63 -8.10 -14.52
CA SER A 96 -6.54 -9.57 -14.50
C SER A 96 -5.35 -10.03 -13.66
N LYS A 97 -5.33 -11.33 -13.33
CA LYS A 97 -4.16 -11.99 -12.74
C LYS A 97 -2.91 -11.82 -13.61
N ASP A 98 -3.03 -12.01 -14.92
CA ASP A 98 -1.91 -11.95 -15.87
C ASP A 98 -1.24 -10.56 -15.85
N PHE A 99 -2.02 -9.49 -15.70
CA PHE A 99 -1.47 -8.15 -15.52
C PHE A 99 -0.53 -8.08 -14.31
N LEU A 100 -0.89 -8.72 -13.18
CA LEU A 100 -0.05 -8.74 -11.98
C LEU A 100 1.21 -9.58 -12.20
N GLU A 101 1.11 -10.69 -12.92
CA GLU A 101 2.26 -11.55 -13.21
C GLU A 101 3.29 -10.85 -14.11
N ILE A 102 2.82 -10.13 -15.14
CA ILE A 102 3.65 -9.34 -16.05
C ILE A 102 4.32 -8.18 -15.30
N ASN A 103 3.60 -7.52 -14.38
CA ASN A 103 4.08 -6.35 -13.65
C ASN A 103 4.67 -6.69 -12.28
N LYS A 104 4.96 -7.96 -11.99
CA LYS A 104 5.40 -8.43 -10.65
C LYS A 104 6.62 -7.70 -10.10
N SER A 105 7.50 -7.19 -10.95
CA SER A 105 8.69 -6.43 -10.53
C SER A 105 8.34 -5.09 -9.90
N LYS A 106 7.15 -4.53 -10.20
CA LYS A 106 6.65 -3.25 -9.70
C LYS A 106 5.70 -3.38 -8.50
N ILE A 107 5.44 -4.60 -8.03
CA ILE A 107 4.46 -4.87 -6.97
C ILE A 107 5.18 -5.19 -5.66
N ILE A 108 5.32 -4.25 -4.74
CA ILE A 108 5.92 -4.55 -3.42
C ILE A 108 4.87 -5.03 -2.41
N ASN A 109 5.29 -5.81 -1.43
CA ASN A 109 4.45 -6.24 -0.30
C ASN A 109 5.14 -5.94 1.03
N ARG A 110 4.47 -6.25 2.15
CA ARG A 110 5.02 -6.02 3.49
C ARG A 110 6.37 -6.70 3.70
N ALA A 111 6.50 -7.98 3.34
CA ALA A 111 7.75 -8.72 3.49
C ALA A 111 8.94 -8.08 2.75
N PHE A 112 8.72 -7.55 1.54
CA PHE A 112 9.75 -6.79 0.83
C PHE A 112 10.13 -5.52 1.58
N MET A 113 9.14 -4.76 2.04
CA MET A 113 9.38 -3.53 2.80
C MET A 113 10.18 -3.79 4.09
N ASP A 114 9.88 -4.87 4.81
CA ASP A 114 10.64 -5.29 5.98
C ASP A 114 12.10 -5.63 5.64
N SER A 115 12.33 -6.32 4.52
CA SER A 115 13.68 -6.70 4.09
C SER A 115 14.59 -5.51 3.77
N ILE A 116 14.01 -4.38 3.31
CA ILE A 116 14.77 -3.16 3.02
C ILE A 116 14.73 -2.15 4.17
N GLY A 117 13.80 -2.31 5.12
CA GLY A 117 13.59 -1.45 6.27
C GLY A 117 12.80 -0.17 5.97
N PHE A 118 12.32 0.48 7.04
CA PHE A 118 11.48 1.68 6.97
C PHE A 118 12.10 2.79 6.11
N LYS A 119 13.34 3.19 6.40
CA LYS A 119 13.99 4.33 5.71
C LYS A 119 14.06 4.14 4.20
N LYS A 120 14.40 2.93 3.73
CA LYS A 120 14.46 2.64 2.29
C LYS A 120 13.06 2.55 1.68
N THR A 121 12.11 1.94 2.39
CA THR A 121 10.70 1.89 1.97
C THR A 121 10.11 3.27 1.82
N PHE A 122 10.26 4.13 2.83
CA PHE A 122 9.71 5.48 2.82
C PHE A 122 10.35 6.34 1.72
N ASN A 123 11.67 6.30 1.57
CA ASN A 123 12.34 7.02 0.48
C ASN A 123 11.87 6.53 -0.89
N LEU A 124 11.74 5.22 -1.08
CA LEU A 124 11.18 4.65 -2.31
C LEU A 124 9.78 5.22 -2.57
N LEU A 125 8.87 5.16 -1.59
CA LEU A 125 7.48 5.57 -1.78
C LEU A 125 7.32 7.09 -1.95
N LYS A 126 8.17 7.89 -1.29
CA LYS A 126 8.12 9.36 -1.38
C LYS A 126 8.49 9.87 -2.77
N ASP A 127 9.39 9.19 -3.47
CA ASP A 127 9.88 9.60 -4.79
C ASP A 127 8.97 9.11 -5.94
N ILE A 128 7.99 8.25 -5.65
CA ILE A 128 7.04 7.72 -6.63
C ILE A 128 5.87 8.71 -6.87
N GLU A 129 5.55 8.97 -8.14
CA GLU A 129 4.44 9.86 -8.52
C GLU A 129 3.06 9.21 -8.28
N TYR A 130 2.93 7.91 -8.57
CA TYR A 130 1.68 7.17 -8.43
C TYR A 130 1.85 5.88 -7.64
N ILE A 131 1.26 5.84 -6.44
CA ILE A 131 1.17 4.61 -5.65
C ILE A 131 -0.22 4.01 -5.88
N TYR A 132 -0.23 2.73 -6.25
CA TYR A 132 -1.45 1.95 -6.41
C TYR A 132 -1.49 0.86 -5.35
N LEU A 133 -2.67 0.57 -4.82
CA LEU A 133 -2.89 -0.49 -3.86
C LEU A 133 -3.74 -1.60 -4.47
N ILE A 134 -3.32 -2.84 -4.24
CA ILE A 134 -4.04 -4.06 -4.55
C ILE A 134 -4.42 -4.71 -3.23
N ASP A 135 -5.71 -4.73 -2.89
CA ASP A 135 -6.21 -5.40 -1.69
C ASP A 135 -6.61 -6.84 -2.04
N LYS A 136 -5.89 -7.83 -1.49
CA LYS A 136 -6.17 -9.26 -1.73
C LYS A 136 -7.55 -9.70 -1.25
N GLN A 137 -8.15 -8.97 -0.31
CA GLN A 137 -9.50 -9.26 0.19
C GLN A 137 -10.60 -8.81 -0.78
N GLU A 138 -10.28 -7.96 -1.78
CA GLU A 138 -11.24 -7.46 -2.76
C GLU A 138 -11.23 -8.24 -4.09
N VAL A 139 -10.50 -9.35 -4.16
CA VAL A 139 -10.39 -10.17 -5.37
C VAL A 139 -11.71 -10.93 -5.60
N LYS A 140 -12.28 -10.78 -6.79
CA LYS A 140 -13.49 -11.49 -7.21
C LYS A 140 -13.29 -12.09 -8.59
N ASN A 141 -13.54 -13.39 -8.75
CA ASN A 141 -13.42 -14.07 -10.05
C ASN A 141 -12.07 -13.82 -10.76
N ASN A 142 -10.95 -13.87 -10.01
CA ASN A 142 -9.59 -13.55 -10.50
C ASN A 142 -9.39 -12.13 -11.05
N VAL A 143 -10.30 -11.21 -10.72
CA VAL A 143 -10.19 -9.78 -11.01
C VAL A 143 -9.77 -9.06 -9.74
N TYR A 144 -8.69 -8.30 -9.85
CA TYR A 144 -8.10 -7.54 -8.76
C TYR A 144 -8.50 -6.08 -8.89
N THR A 145 -9.00 -5.51 -7.80
CA THR A 145 -9.27 -4.08 -7.71
C THR A 145 -7.99 -3.33 -7.37
N VAL A 146 -7.64 -2.35 -8.20
CA VAL A 146 -6.48 -1.47 -8.01
C VAL A 146 -6.97 -0.06 -7.70
N LYS A 147 -6.45 0.54 -6.64
CA LYS A 147 -6.84 1.88 -6.16
C LYS A 147 -5.63 2.79 -6.15
N LYS A 148 -5.72 4.00 -6.71
CA LYS A 148 -4.71 5.03 -6.47
C LYS A 148 -4.79 5.47 -5.00
N VAL A 149 -3.66 5.50 -4.32
CA VAL A 149 -3.57 5.87 -2.91
C VAL A 149 -2.58 7.02 -2.71
N ASN A 150 -2.78 7.79 -1.64
CA ASN A 150 -1.84 8.81 -1.21
C ASN A 150 -1.01 8.29 -0.04
N LEU A 151 0.29 8.61 -0.04
CA LEU A 151 1.19 8.36 1.07
C LEU A 151 1.04 9.44 2.15
N SER A 152 1.14 9.03 3.40
CA SER A 152 1.25 9.91 4.56
C SER A 152 2.09 9.22 5.62
N PHE A 153 2.70 10.01 6.51
CA PHE A 153 3.56 9.48 7.57
C PHE A 153 3.43 10.32 8.84
N SER A 154 3.68 9.69 9.98
CA SER A 154 3.93 10.38 11.24
C SER A 154 5.30 9.94 11.75
N ARG A 155 5.97 10.87 12.42
CA ARG A 155 7.04 10.54 13.34
C ARG A 155 6.43 10.70 14.73
N GLU A 156 6.20 9.60 15.42
CA GLU A 156 5.94 9.68 16.86
C GLU A 156 7.32 9.79 17.52
N GLU A 157 7.56 10.92 18.18
CA GLU A 157 8.75 11.20 18.99
C GLU A 157 8.56 10.72 20.43
#